data_AF-A0A2H9QVG5-F1
#
_entry.id   AF-A0A2H9QVG5-F1
#
_cell.length_a   1.000
_cell.length_b   1.000
_cell.length_c   1.000
_cell.angle_alpha   90.00
_cell.angle_beta   90.00
_cell.angle_gamma   90.00
#
_symmetry.space_group_name_H-M   'P 1'
#
loop_
_entity.id
_entity.type
_entity.pdbx_description
1 polymer ?
#
loop_
_entity_poly.entity_id
_entity_poly.type
_entity_poly.pdbx_seq_one_letter_code
_entity_poly.pdbx_strand_id
1 'polypeptide(L)'
;KADIKGFFNDVCRTVENVVKNVNGEYQSVEIKHGKNVDLGIKQAEILEGRFFEVYCYKCLSIGFIRVWLEKGLYIKKSWISVDVDEILETLWFKE
;
A
#
# COMPACT_ATOMS: atom_id res chain seq x y z
N LYS A 1 16.11 -20.25 -2.16
CA LYS A 1 14.82 -19.56 -2.45
C LYS A 1 14.99 -18.11 -2.03
N ALA A 2 14.58 -17.15 -2.85
CA ALA A 2 14.64 -15.73 -2.49
C ALA A 2 13.78 -15.47 -1.22
N ASP A 3 14.28 -14.67 -0.29
CA ASP A 3 13.56 -14.27 0.92
C ASP A 3 12.58 -13.15 0.59
N ILE A 4 11.36 -13.53 0.19
CA ILE A 4 10.30 -12.58 -0.16
C ILE A 4 9.95 -11.64 1.00
N LYS A 5 10.16 -12.05 2.25
CA LYS A 5 9.88 -11.21 3.42
C LYS A 5 10.93 -10.10 3.56
N GLY A 6 12.20 -10.43 3.34
CA GLY A 6 13.27 -9.43 3.22
C GLY A 6 12.93 -8.38 2.15
N PHE A 7 12.54 -8.83 0.95
CA PHE A 7 12.12 -7.92 -0.13
C PHE A 7 10.89 -7.08 0.22
N PHE A 8 9.90 -7.64 0.91
CA PHE A 8 8.71 -6.89 1.36
C PHE A 8 9.10 -5.75 2.31
N ASN A 9 10.01 -6.00 3.26
CA ASN A 9 10.51 -4.97 4.17
C ASN A 9 11.26 -3.87 3.42
N ASP A 10 12.06 -4.24 2.42
CA ASP A 10 12.79 -3.29 1.58
C ASP A 10 11.86 -2.41 0.76
N VAL A 11 10.81 -2.98 0.17
CA VAL A 11 9.76 -2.24 -0.55
C VAL A 11 9.04 -1.28 0.39
N CYS A 12 8.59 -1.76 1.56
CA CYS A 12 7.92 -0.92 2.55
C CYS A 12 8.79 0.27 2.98
N ARG A 13 10.08 0.04 3.25
CA ARG A 13 11.04 1.07 3.61
C ARG A 13 11.28 2.06 2.47
N THR A 14 11.32 1.58 1.23
CA THR A 14 11.47 2.43 0.04
C THR A 14 10.27 3.36 -0.11
N VAL A 15 9.05 2.82 -0.02
CA VAL A 15 7.81 3.61 -0.06
C VAL A 15 7.77 4.62 1.09
N GLU A 16 8.07 4.18 2.31
CA GLU A 16 8.09 5.04 3.49
C GLU A 16 9.07 6.22 3.33
N ASN A 17 10.25 5.98 2.78
CA ASN A 17 11.22 7.04 2.51
C ASN A 17 10.74 8.02 1.45
N VAL A 18 10.01 7.56 0.43
CA VAL A 18 9.43 8.46 -0.58
C VAL A 18 8.35 9.34 0.05
N VAL A 19 7.39 8.75 0.77
CA VAL A 19 6.26 9.51 1.34
C VAL A 19 6.68 10.48 2.45
N LYS A 20 7.72 10.15 3.23
CA LYS A 20 8.31 11.04 4.24
C LYS A 20 8.85 12.36 3.67
N ASN A 21 9.23 12.38 2.39
CA ASN A 21 9.81 13.55 1.73
C ASN A 21 8.77 14.36 0.94
N VAL A 22 7.49 13.97 0.97
CA VAL A 22 6.41 14.74 0.36
C VAL A 22 6.19 16.02 1.15
N ASN A 23 5.93 17.13 0.44
CA ASN A 23 5.48 18.37 1.09
C ASN A 23 4.01 18.19 1.52
N GLY A 24 3.83 17.71 2.75
CA GLY A 24 2.54 17.53 3.39
C GLY A 24 2.63 16.57 4.56
N GLU A 25 1.65 15.69 4.69
CA GLU A 25 1.59 14.70 5.77
C GLU A 25 1.38 13.29 5.23
N TYR A 26 1.77 12.29 6.01
CA TYR A 26 1.41 10.92 5.73
C TYR A 26 1.04 10.17 7.01
N GLN A 27 0.04 9.30 6.92
CA GLN A 27 -0.32 8.33 7.94
C GLN A 27 0.09 6.94 7.45
N SER A 28 0.46 6.05 8.38
CA SER A 28 0.82 4.68 8.03
C SER A 28 0.20 3.67 8.98
N VAL A 29 -0.26 2.55 8.42
CA VAL A 29 -0.84 1.44 9.19
C VAL A 29 -0.18 0.14 8.77
N GLU A 30 0.24 -0.65 9.77
CA GLU A 30 0.70 -2.02 9.56
C GLU A 30 -0.48 -2.99 9.63
N ILE A 31 -0.59 -3.84 8.62
CA ILE A 31 -1.60 -4.87 8.52
C ILE A 31 -0.92 -6.21 8.80
N LYS A 32 -1.27 -6.83 9.93
CA LYS A 32 -0.74 -8.15 10.26
C LYS A 32 -1.33 -9.21 9.37
N HIS A 33 -2.66 -9.26 9.21
CA HIS A 33 -3.32 -10.22 8.31
C HIS A 33 -4.54 -9.57 7.65
N GLY A 34 -4.88 -10.01 6.43
CA GLY A 34 -6.03 -9.52 5.69
C GLY A 34 -6.47 -10.46 4.57
N LYS A 35 -7.42 -10.00 3.76
CA LYS A 35 -7.92 -10.75 2.60
C LYS A 35 -8.16 -9.80 1.44
N ASN A 36 -7.81 -10.25 0.24
CA ASN A 36 -8.20 -9.62 -1.00
C ASN A 36 -9.44 -10.35 -1.53
N VAL A 37 -10.55 -9.62 -1.68
CA VAL A 37 -11.83 -10.14 -2.16
C VAL A 37 -12.19 -9.38 -3.42
N ASP A 38 -12.24 -10.10 -4.54
CA ASP A 38 -12.59 -9.56 -5.83
C ASP A 38 -13.89 -10.18 -6.31
N LEU A 39 -14.85 -9.34 -6.70
CA LEU A 39 -16.21 -9.74 -7.10
C LEU A 39 -16.88 -10.70 -6.09
N GLY A 40 -16.65 -10.49 -4.79
CA GLY A 40 -17.18 -11.32 -3.71
C GLY A 40 -16.43 -12.64 -3.46
N ILE A 41 -15.39 -12.93 -4.24
CA ILE A 41 -14.58 -14.15 -4.13
C ILE A 41 -13.25 -13.80 -3.47
N LYS A 42 -12.88 -14.52 -2.40
CA LYS A 42 -11.56 -14.37 -1.78
C LYS A 42 -10.49 -14.89 -2.74
N GLN A 43 -9.68 -13.99 -3.30
CA GLN A 43 -8.63 -14.32 -4.27
C GLN A 43 -7.29 -14.63 -3.59
N ALA A 44 -6.95 -13.86 -2.56
CA ALA A 44 -5.68 -13.96 -1.86
C ALA A 44 -5.79 -13.68 -0.36
N GLU A 45 -4.83 -14.19 0.38
CA GLU A 45 -4.57 -13.81 1.77
C GLU A 45 -3.45 -12.77 1.81
N ILE A 46 -3.70 -11.68 2.52
CA ILE A 46 -2.66 -10.70 2.84
C ILE A 46 -1.97 -11.22 4.09
N LEU A 47 -0.74 -11.68 3.93
CA LEU A 47 0.07 -12.27 5.00
C LEU A 47 0.68 -11.22 5.90
N GLU A 48 1.12 -10.10 5.31
CA GLU A 48 1.62 -8.88 5.94
C GLU A 48 1.33 -7.73 4.97
N GLY A 49 1.11 -6.52 5.46
CA GLY A 49 0.87 -5.37 4.61
C GLY A 49 1.20 -4.06 5.29
N ARG A 50 1.41 -3.02 4.48
CA ARG A 50 1.54 -1.65 4.94
C ARG A 50 0.71 -0.73 4.07
N PHE A 51 -0.08 0.10 4.72
CA PHE A 51 -0.90 1.12 4.09
C PHE A 51 -0.32 2.49 4.42
N PHE A 52 -0.30 3.36 3.43
CA PHE A 52 0.06 4.77 3.59
C PHE A 52 -1.06 5.62 3.00
N GLU A 53 -1.47 6.60 3.76
CA GLU A 53 -2.29 7.71 3.30
C GLU A 53 -1.39 8.93 3.25
N VAL A 54 -1.39 9.67 2.14
CA VAL A 54 -0.42 10.73 1.86
C VAL A 54 -1.16 11.96 1.36
N TYR A 55 -0.98 13.08 2.03
CA TYR A 55 -1.51 14.37 1.63
C TYR A 55 -0.36 15.20 1.05
N CYS A 56 -0.44 15.61 -0.22
CA CYS A 56 0.54 16.51 -0.83
C CYS A 56 -0.03 17.93 -0.92
N TYR A 57 0.43 18.84 -0.06
CA TYR A 57 -0.02 20.24 -0.02
C TYR A 57 0.44 21.05 -1.23
N LYS A 58 1.58 20.68 -1.81
CA LYS A 58 2.05 21.29 -3.06
C LYS A 58 1.24 20.84 -4.28
N CYS A 59 0.81 19.58 -4.29
CA CYS A 59 0.11 18.95 -5.41
C CYS A 59 -1.41 19.13 -5.31
N LEU A 60 -1.92 19.44 -4.11
CA LEU A 60 -3.34 19.44 -3.77
C LEU A 60 -4.01 18.08 -4.07
N SER A 61 -3.31 16.98 -3.73
CA SER A 61 -3.77 15.61 -3.94
C SER A 61 -3.62 14.73 -2.70
N ILE A 62 -4.44 13.68 -2.64
CA ILE A 62 -4.35 12.61 -1.63
C ILE A 62 -3.98 11.31 -2.34
N GLY A 63 -2.96 10.62 -1.85
CA GLY A 63 -2.51 9.32 -2.33
C GLY A 63 -2.75 8.22 -1.29
N PHE A 64 -3.20 7.06 -1.75
CA PHE A 64 -3.33 5.85 -0.95
C PHE A 64 -2.40 4.78 -1.52
N ILE A 65 -1.39 4.40 -0.74
CA ILE A 65 -0.39 3.41 -1.15
C ILE A 65 -0.57 2.15 -0.32
N ARG A 66 -0.65 1.00 -0.98
CA ARG A 66 -0.75 -0.32 -0.37
C ARG A 66 0.44 -1.14 -0.79
N VAL A 67 1.14 -1.71 0.17
CA VAL A 67 2.16 -2.74 -0.07
C VAL A 67 1.69 -4.00 0.61
N TRP A 68 1.39 -5.05 -0.15
CA TRP A 68 0.87 -6.31 0.40
C TRP A 68 1.80 -7.47 0.08
N LEU A 69 2.19 -8.24 1.08
CA LEU A 69 2.72 -9.59 0.88
C LEU A 69 1.53 -10.55 0.81
N GLU A 70 1.25 -11.05 -0.39
CA GLU A 70 0.06 -11.84 -0.65
C GLU A 70 0.37 -13.32 -0.88
N LYS A 71 -0.64 -14.17 -0.66
CA LYS A 71 -0.65 -15.57 -1.07
C LYS A 71 -1.94 -15.87 -1.83
N GLY A 72 -1.80 -16.15 -3.12
CA GLY A 72 -2.92 -16.51 -3.98
C GLY A 72 -3.47 -17.88 -3.62
N LEU A 73 -4.79 -17.95 -3.42
CA LEU A 73 -5.45 -19.18 -2.99
C LEU A 73 -5.50 -20.23 -4.11
N TYR A 74 -5.68 -19.80 -5.36
CA TYR A 74 -5.85 -20.69 -6.52
C TYR A 74 -4.54 -21.07 -7.22
N ILE A 75 -3.50 -20.25 -7.11
CA ILE A 75 -2.22 -20.45 -7.80
C ILE A 75 -1.08 -20.91 -6.89
N LYS A 76 -1.31 -21.00 -5.57
CA LYS A 76 -0.32 -21.40 -4.55
C LYS A 76 1.03 -20.66 -4.65
N LYS A 77 1.00 -19.39 -5.07
CA LYS A 77 2.16 -18.51 -5.17
C LYS A 77 2.00 -17.34 -4.21
N SER A 78 3.13 -16.75 -3.84
CA SER A 78 3.19 -15.49 -3.09
C SER A 78 3.89 -14.43 -3.91
N TRP A 79 3.47 -13.18 -3.74
CA TRP A 79 4.03 -12.02 -4.41
C TRP A 79 3.87 -10.79 -3.51
N ILE A 80 4.52 -9.71 -3.91
CA ILE A 80 4.35 -8.39 -3.29
C ILE A 80 3.56 -7.54 -4.27
N SER A 81 2.39 -7.04 -3.88
CA SER A 81 1.70 -5.99 -4.64
C SER A 81 2.08 -4.62 -4.10
N VAL A 82 2.18 -3.65 -5.00
CA VAL A 82 2.33 -2.24 -4.67
C VAL A 82 1.30 -1.48 -5.49
N ASP A 83 0.29 -0.97 -4.83
CA ASP A 83 -0.84 -0.29 -5.47
C ASP A 83 -0.90 1.15 -4.98
N VAL A 84 -1.04 2.10 -5.91
CA VAL A 84 -1.09 3.54 -5.64
C VAL A 84 -2.34 4.10 -6.27
N ASP A 85 -3.27 4.57 -5.44
CA ASP A 85 -4.46 5.31 -5.88
C ASP A 85 -4.26 6.78 -5.56
N GLU A 86 -4.50 7.69 -6.51
CA GLU A 86 -4.42 9.14 -6.32
C GLU A 86 -5.78 9.79 -6.54
N ILE A 87 -6.14 10.70 -5.64
CA ILE A 87 -7.30 11.57 -5.76
C ILE A 87 -6.81 12.99 -5.99
N LEU A 88 -7.01 13.46 -7.23
CA LEU A 88 -6.80 14.85 -7.63
C LEU A 88 -8.02 15.70 -7.28
N GLU A 89 -7.82 17.01 -7.13
CA GLU A 89 -8.90 18.00 -6.92
C GLU A 89 -9.81 17.71 -5.72
N THR A 90 -9.28 17.02 -4.70
CA THR A 90 -10.03 16.68 -3.50
C THR A 90 -10.60 17.92 -2.80
N LEU A 91 -11.81 17.78 -2.25
CA LEU A 91 -12.44 18.84 -1.44
C LEU A 91 -11.65 19.16 -0.17
N TRP A 92 -10.75 18.27 0.26
CA TRP A 92 -9.89 18.48 1.42
C TRP A 92 -9.04 19.75 1.32
N PHE A 93 -8.66 20.14 0.09
CA PHE A 93 -7.86 21.34 -0.16
C PHE A 93 -8.67 22.52 -0.69
N LYS A 94 -10.01 22.41 -0.71
CA LYS A 94 -10.89 23.53 -1.06
C LYS A 94 -11.24 24.29 0.21
N GLU A 95 -10.39 25.25 0.56
CA GLU A 95 -10.68 26.32 1.53
C GLU A 95 -11.42 27.49 0.85
#